data_AF-A0A2E1KQB2-F1
#
_entry.id   AF-A0A2E1KQB2-F1
#
_cell.length_a   1.000
_cell.length_b   1.000
_cell.length_c   1.000
_cell.angle_alpha   90.00
_cell.angle_beta   90.00
_cell.angle_gamma   90.00
#
_symmetry.space_group_name_H-M   'P 1'
#
loop_
_entity.id
_entity.type
_entity.pdbx_description
1 polymer ?
#
loop_
_entity_poly.entity_id
_entity_poly.type
_entity_poly.pdbx_seq_one_letter_code
_entity_poly.pdbx_strand_id
1 'polypeptide(L)'
;MKTDACSRSQAAVLPILGALLCLPISASGADPSGAAPPASPERVGNLAIPDVDQLLRIDRETLPDRQTARNSAFIMKTRPHPVTGTGYVILTDHQRPEFRAPLERLAKARGGTILAVKDLTQLPKDGLQRQTIRQRLQEHRVRFLAIAPRLKSFRENTLLAIWELASTLDDDPQLDVFPGVLLASGAKPFAALIERSIEYQSRTPGELRPLALSQVRTAAELRSLQKAAVLRKWFARWNVATPIVAVYGKRSAGAAELTGQQIWNIRASEGQRFVQTFPEPASRALARASLLIMHGHGIPGMSCGVDVDGLPKNLDGKLILSGSCFAASPTQSDFAALKQAPGGYRVEPRDAFALRAIDNGATVFFGHMRLSAGFPHLFPVLEAWLQGQTIGESYQRLLNAIITMRGFRAGRFMVTAEQAQGRRIPQNRLLYVALGDPALQPCQASGSENQRP
;
A
#
# COMPACT_ATOMS: atom_id res chain seq x y z
N MET A 1 -56.61 -21.86 50.93
CA MET A 1 -57.23 -20.50 50.95
C MET A 1 -57.13 -19.97 49.54
N LYS A 2 -58.21 -20.13 48.77
CA LYS A 2 -59.27 -19.12 48.54
C LYS A 2 -58.78 -18.04 47.56
N THR A 3 -59.07 -18.17 46.26
CA THR A 3 -60.29 -17.69 45.53
C THR A 3 -60.22 -16.17 45.31
N ASP A 4 -60.61 -15.53 44.20
CA ASP A 4 -61.36 -15.80 42.98
C ASP A 4 -61.07 -14.59 42.04
N ALA A 5 -60.89 -14.70 40.72
CA ALA A 5 -61.88 -14.92 39.66
C ALA A 5 -62.90 -13.78 39.46
N CYS A 6 -62.91 -13.18 38.26
CA CYS A 6 -64.05 -13.03 37.31
C CYS A 6 -63.62 -12.05 36.19
N SER A 7 -63.52 -12.39 34.90
CA SER A 7 -64.53 -12.93 33.95
C SER A 7 -65.71 -11.96 33.79
N ARG A 8 -66.16 -11.52 32.61
CA ARG A 8 -66.69 -12.30 31.47
C ARG A 8 -67.07 -11.29 30.35
N SER A 9 -66.82 -11.56 29.05
CA SER A 9 -67.79 -12.15 28.08
C SER A 9 -68.49 -11.07 27.24
N GLN A 10 -68.90 -11.19 25.96
CA GLN A 10 -69.16 -12.29 25.01
C GLN A 10 -69.26 -11.64 23.60
N ALA A 11 -68.77 -12.25 22.51
CA ALA A 11 -69.51 -12.93 21.42
C ALA A 11 -70.57 -12.07 20.69
N ALA A 12 -70.87 -12.14 19.39
CA ALA A 12 -70.38 -12.80 18.17
C ALA A 12 -71.37 -12.37 17.04
N VAL A 13 -71.18 -12.89 15.81
CA VAL A 13 -72.20 -13.11 14.75
C VAL A 13 -72.25 -12.11 13.56
N LEU A 14 -71.64 -12.56 12.45
CA LEU A 14 -71.91 -12.31 10.99
C LEU A 14 -73.28 -12.94 10.57
N PRO A 15 -73.82 -12.92 9.31
CA PRO A 15 -73.30 -12.45 8.01
C PRO A 15 -74.38 -11.82 7.04
N ILE A 16 -74.01 -11.62 5.75
CA ILE A 16 -74.75 -11.92 4.50
C ILE A 16 -75.07 -10.75 3.51
N LEU A 17 -74.48 -10.94 2.30
CA LEU A 17 -74.83 -10.56 0.91
C LEU A 17 -75.28 -9.16 0.49
N GLY A 18 -74.60 -8.65 -0.56
CA GLY A 18 -75.10 -7.61 -1.46
C GLY A 18 -74.13 -7.36 -2.61
N ALA A 19 -74.16 -8.21 -3.64
CA ALA A 19 -73.46 -7.99 -4.90
C ALA A 19 -74.20 -6.94 -5.73
N LEU A 20 -73.50 -5.90 -6.19
CA LEU A 20 -73.91 -5.13 -7.35
C LEU A 20 -72.70 -4.89 -8.27
N LEU A 21 -72.83 -5.42 -9.48
CA LEU A 21 -71.99 -5.19 -10.63
C LEU A 21 -72.00 -3.71 -11.01
N CYS A 22 -70.83 -3.09 -11.09
CA CYS A 22 -70.57 -1.97 -11.98
C CYS A 22 -69.22 -2.20 -12.67
N LEU A 23 -69.26 -2.14 -14.00
CA LEU A 23 -68.16 -2.38 -14.93
C LEU A 23 -66.98 -1.41 -14.71
N PRO A 24 -65.73 -1.83 -15.02
CA PRO A 24 -64.57 -0.97 -14.89
C PRO A 24 -64.49 0.01 -16.08
N ILE A 25 -64.31 1.29 -15.76
CA ILE A 25 -63.79 2.27 -16.69
C ILE A 25 -62.28 2.01 -16.82
N SER A 26 -61.86 1.65 -18.03
CA SER A 26 -60.46 1.54 -18.41
C SER A 26 -59.75 2.89 -18.48
N ALA A 27 -58.46 2.81 -18.19
CA ALA A 27 -57.35 3.66 -18.64
C ALA A 27 -57.00 4.91 -17.83
N SER A 28 -55.95 4.78 -17.00
CA SER A 28 -54.69 5.48 -17.27
C SER A 28 -53.50 4.77 -16.60
N GLY A 29 -52.65 4.19 -17.46
CA GLY A 29 -51.22 3.88 -17.29
C GLY A 29 -50.67 3.63 -15.89
N ALA A 30 -50.60 2.35 -15.49
CA ALA A 30 -49.51 1.89 -14.65
C ALA A 30 -48.25 1.74 -15.53
N ASP A 31 -47.27 2.59 -15.31
CA ASP A 31 -45.93 2.45 -15.89
C ASP A 31 -45.16 1.41 -15.06
N PRO A 32 -44.77 0.23 -15.61
CA PRO A 32 -44.07 -0.80 -14.86
C PRO A 32 -42.55 -0.58 -14.91
N SER A 33 -42.11 0.66 -14.67
CA SER A 33 -40.69 0.98 -14.48
C SER A 33 -40.46 1.66 -13.14
N GLY A 34 -40.83 0.96 -12.06
CA GLY A 34 -40.37 1.27 -10.72
C GLY A 34 -38.87 0.95 -10.54
N ALA A 35 -38.02 1.41 -11.46
CA ALA A 35 -36.60 1.48 -11.19
C ALA A 35 -36.41 2.58 -10.15
N ALA A 36 -35.98 2.19 -8.94
CA ALA A 36 -35.57 3.15 -7.93
C ALA A 36 -34.63 4.18 -8.59
N PRO A 37 -34.81 5.49 -8.35
CA PRO A 37 -33.92 6.50 -8.90
C PRO A 37 -32.48 6.10 -8.56
N PRO A 38 -31.52 6.22 -9.49
CA PRO A 38 -30.15 5.82 -9.25
C PRO A 38 -29.68 6.49 -7.97
N ALA A 39 -29.24 5.68 -7.01
CA ALA A 39 -28.79 6.17 -5.71
C ALA A 39 -27.79 7.31 -5.95
N SER A 40 -28.00 8.44 -5.29
CA SER A 40 -27.09 9.58 -5.40
C SER A 40 -25.66 9.10 -5.11
N PRO A 41 -24.67 9.46 -5.94
CA PRO A 41 -23.32 8.94 -5.77
C PRO A 41 -22.80 9.29 -4.38
N GLU A 42 -22.28 8.27 -3.68
CA GLU A 42 -21.70 8.41 -2.34
C GLU A 42 -20.61 9.49 -2.37
N ARG A 43 -20.54 10.33 -1.33
CA ARG A 43 -19.66 11.51 -1.29
C ARG A 43 -19.00 11.70 0.06
N VAL A 44 -17.85 12.36 0.04
CA VAL A 44 -17.18 12.90 1.22
C VAL A 44 -16.89 14.39 0.99
N GLY A 45 -17.63 15.24 1.69
CA GLY A 45 -17.71 16.67 1.35
C GLY A 45 -18.12 16.86 -0.11
N ASN A 46 -17.29 17.55 -0.89
CA ASN A 46 -17.54 17.80 -2.32
C ASN A 46 -17.00 16.71 -3.26
N LEU A 47 -16.32 15.68 -2.75
CA LEU A 47 -15.73 14.62 -3.57
C LEU A 47 -16.66 13.41 -3.70
N ALA A 48 -16.99 13.01 -4.93
CA ALA A 48 -17.65 11.72 -5.19
C ALA A 48 -16.73 10.55 -4.82
N ILE A 49 -17.30 9.42 -4.40
CA ILE A 49 -16.55 8.20 -4.05
C ILE A 49 -16.76 7.20 -5.19
N PRO A 50 -15.84 7.17 -6.18
CA PRO A 50 -15.97 6.29 -7.33
C PRO A 50 -15.73 4.83 -6.93
N ASP A 51 -16.20 3.90 -7.76
CA ASP A 51 -15.61 2.57 -7.80
C ASP A 51 -14.20 2.62 -8.36
N VAL A 52 -13.36 1.65 -7.99
CA VAL A 52 -11.99 1.57 -8.50
C VAL A 52 -11.97 1.54 -10.04
N ASP A 53 -12.90 0.81 -10.65
CA ASP A 53 -12.98 0.65 -12.10
C ASP A 53 -13.38 1.95 -12.84
N GLN A 54 -13.88 2.95 -12.11
CA GLN A 54 -14.16 4.29 -12.63
C GLN A 54 -12.96 5.23 -12.54
N LEU A 55 -11.86 4.83 -11.87
CA LEU A 55 -10.64 5.63 -11.82
C LEU A 55 -9.88 5.51 -13.14
N LEU A 56 -9.44 6.65 -13.67
CA LEU A 56 -8.61 6.68 -14.88
C LEU A 56 -7.35 5.85 -14.67
N ARG A 57 -7.12 4.85 -15.53
CA ARG A 57 -5.85 4.10 -15.61
C ARG A 57 -4.90 4.84 -16.54
N ILE A 58 -3.83 5.40 -16.00
CA ILE A 58 -2.89 6.24 -16.75
C ILE A 58 -1.67 5.45 -17.22
N ASP A 59 -1.17 5.80 -18.39
CA ASP A 59 0.11 5.35 -18.93
C ASP A 59 0.75 6.49 -19.74
N ARG A 60 1.63 6.17 -20.69
CA ARG A 60 2.27 7.18 -21.54
C ARG A 60 1.31 7.77 -22.58
N GLU A 61 0.31 7.01 -23.00
CA GLU A 61 -0.66 7.38 -24.04
C GLU A 61 -1.90 8.02 -23.42
N THR A 62 -2.25 7.62 -22.19
CA THR A 62 -3.40 8.14 -21.46
C THR A 62 -2.95 8.94 -20.24
N LEU A 63 -2.91 10.26 -20.38
CA LEU A 63 -2.52 11.18 -19.30
C LEU A 63 -3.75 11.76 -18.59
N PRO A 64 -3.71 11.99 -17.27
CA PRO A 64 -4.79 12.66 -16.57
C PRO A 64 -4.85 14.14 -16.95
N ASP A 65 -6.06 14.68 -17.07
CA ASP A 65 -6.26 16.13 -17.14
C ASP A 65 -5.78 16.81 -15.83
N ARG A 66 -5.70 18.15 -15.84
CA ARG A 66 -5.20 18.91 -14.67
C ARG A 66 -6.00 18.67 -13.40
N GLN A 67 -7.33 18.56 -13.49
CA GLN A 67 -8.21 18.39 -12.34
C GLN A 67 -8.09 16.96 -11.78
N THR A 68 -8.11 15.96 -12.65
CA THR A 68 -7.86 14.54 -12.30
C THR A 68 -6.48 14.37 -11.67
N ALA A 69 -5.45 15.01 -12.23
CA ALA A 69 -4.09 15.03 -11.69
C ALA A 69 -4.03 15.69 -10.31
N ARG A 70 -4.64 16.88 -10.16
CA ARG A 70 -4.71 17.62 -8.90
C ARG A 70 -5.43 16.83 -7.81
N ASN A 71 -6.45 16.06 -8.17
CA ASN A 71 -7.23 15.28 -7.21
C ASN A 71 -6.67 13.86 -6.97
N SER A 72 -5.60 13.47 -7.66
CA SER A 72 -5.09 12.09 -7.64
C SER A 72 -6.21 11.07 -7.93
N ALA A 73 -7.12 11.42 -8.84
CA ALA A 73 -8.30 10.63 -9.21
C ALA A 73 -7.98 9.65 -10.36
N PHE A 74 -6.83 8.98 -10.26
CA PHE A 74 -6.30 8.05 -11.26
C PHE A 74 -5.46 6.97 -10.57
N ILE A 75 -5.16 5.90 -11.30
CA ILE A 75 -4.22 4.85 -10.90
C ILE A 75 -3.24 4.57 -12.02
N MET A 76 -2.00 4.22 -11.69
CA MET A 76 -1.00 3.82 -12.68
C MET A 76 -1.43 2.50 -13.32
N LYS A 77 -1.48 2.46 -14.65
CA LYS A 77 -1.68 1.22 -15.40
C LYS A 77 -0.38 0.41 -15.35
N THR A 78 -0.45 -0.75 -14.73
CA THR A 78 0.63 -1.74 -14.74
C THR A 78 0.31 -2.82 -15.76
N ARG A 79 1.34 -3.49 -16.28
CA ARG A 79 1.22 -4.64 -17.16
C ARG A 79 2.14 -5.74 -16.65
N PRO A 80 1.79 -7.03 -16.80
CA PRO A 80 2.73 -8.11 -16.59
C PRO A 80 3.99 -7.88 -17.43
N HIS A 81 5.14 -8.17 -16.84
CA HIS A 81 6.42 -8.17 -17.54
C HIS A 81 7.14 -9.48 -17.17
N PRO A 82 7.35 -10.39 -18.13
CA PRO A 82 8.02 -11.64 -17.86
C PRO A 82 9.49 -11.37 -17.51
N VAL A 83 10.05 -12.19 -16.62
CA VAL A 83 11.48 -12.17 -16.35
C VAL A 83 12.17 -13.36 -17.02
N THR A 84 13.41 -13.21 -17.47
CA THR A 84 14.15 -14.26 -18.18
C THR A 84 14.68 -15.37 -17.26
N GLY A 85 14.89 -15.04 -15.99
CA GLY A 85 15.48 -15.93 -15.00
C GLY A 85 14.52 -16.90 -14.32
N THR A 86 15.09 -17.81 -13.53
CA THR A 86 14.37 -18.76 -12.66
C THR A 86 14.91 -18.81 -11.22
N GLY A 87 16.11 -18.30 -10.97
CA GLY A 87 16.81 -18.40 -9.69
C GLY A 87 16.39 -17.37 -8.65
N TYR A 88 16.66 -17.66 -7.38
CA TYR A 88 16.51 -16.72 -6.27
C TYR A 88 17.89 -16.26 -5.81
N VAL A 89 18.19 -14.96 -5.90
CA VAL A 89 19.51 -14.41 -5.53
C VAL A 89 19.36 -13.38 -4.41
N ILE A 90 20.18 -13.51 -3.37
CA ILE A 90 20.31 -12.53 -2.29
C ILE A 90 21.56 -11.68 -2.54
N LEU A 91 21.42 -10.40 -2.87
CA LEU A 91 22.53 -9.46 -2.96
C LEU A 91 22.72 -8.74 -1.61
N THR A 92 23.91 -8.83 -1.02
CA THR A 92 24.15 -8.30 0.32
C THR A 92 25.57 -7.77 0.54
N ASP A 93 25.72 -6.74 1.37
CA ASP A 93 27.00 -6.31 1.94
C ASP A 93 27.12 -6.54 3.47
N HIS A 94 26.25 -7.38 4.03
CA HIS A 94 26.45 -7.89 5.38
C HIS A 94 27.63 -8.87 5.39
N GLN A 95 28.55 -8.65 6.34
CA GLN A 95 29.72 -9.50 6.61
C GLN A 95 29.63 -10.18 8.00
N ARG A 96 28.69 -9.73 8.83
CA ARG A 96 28.53 -10.12 10.22
C ARG A 96 27.67 -11.40 10.34
N PRO A 97 28.12 -12.46 11.06
CA PRO A 97 27.43 -13.75 11.15
C PRO A 97 25.94 -13.66 11.51
N GLU A 98 25.57 -12.76 12.42
CA GLU A 98 24.21 -12.54 12.90
C GLU A 98 23.24 -12.00 11.83
N PHE A 99 23.76 -11.50 10.70
CA PHE A 99 22.96 -11.19 9.51
C PHE A 99 23.14 -12.25 8.42
N ARG A 100 24.32 -12.87 8.32
CA ARG A 100 24.62 -13.93 7.35
C ARG A 100 23.79 -15.19 7.58
N ALA A 101 23.72 -15.67 8.81
CA ALA A 101 23.02 -16.92 9.14
C ALA A 101 21.51 -16.86 8.80
N PRO A 102 20.77 -15.77 9.11
CA PRO A 102 19.40 -15.63 8.60
C PRO A 102 19.32 -15.64 7.06
N LEU A 103 20.22 -14.93 6.36
CA LEU A 103 20.23 -14.93 4.89
C LEU A 103 20.50 -16.31 4.31
N GLU A 104 21.38 -17.10 4.93
CA GLU A 104 21.65 -18.50 4.54
C GLU A 104 20.41 -19.37 4.74
N ARG A 105 19.66 -19.17 5.82
CA ARG A 105 18.39 -19.85 6.03
C ARG A 105 17.35 -19.47 4.97
N LEU A 106 17.25 -18.19 4.61
CA LEU A 106 16.36 -17.75 3.53
C LEU A 106 16.76 -18.35 2.19
N ALA A 107 18.05 -18.30 1.86
CA ALA A 107 18.59 -18.89 0.63
C ALA A 107 18.24 -20.39 0.57
N LYS A 108 18.46 -21.14 1.65
CA LYS A 108 18.08 -22.55 1.73
C LYS A 108 16.57 -22.76 1.53
N ALA A 109 15.73 -21.97 2.20
CA ALA A 109 14.27 -22.09 2.10
C ALA A 109 13.72 -21.76 0.70
N ARG A 110 14.44 -20.91 -0.08
CA ARG A 110 14.06 -20.52 -1.44
C ARG A 110 14.84 -21.24 -2.54
N GLY A 111 15.75 -22.16 -2.19
CA GLY A 111 16.68 -22.78 -3.15
C GLY A 111 17.58 -21.76 -3.86
N GLY A 112 17.95 -20.68 -3.18
CA GLY A 112 18.64 -19.53 -3.72
C GLY A 112 20.14 -19.47 -3.43
N THR A 113 20.80 -18.45 -3.96
CA THR A 113 22.24 -18.18 -3.80
C THR A 113 22.47 -16.81 -3.17
N ILE A 114 23.52 -16.68 -2.35
CA ILE A 114 23.93 -15.39 -1.77
C ILE A 114 25.09 -14.81 -2.57
N LEU A 115 24.87 -13.65 -3.17
CA LEU A 115 25.87 -12.82 -3.78
C LEU A 115 26.35 -11.77 -2.76
N ALA A 116 27.46 -12.07 -2.08
CA ALA A 116 28.07 -11.15 -1.11
C ALA A 116 29.03 -10.17 -1.80
N VAL A 117 28.92 -8.88 -1.45
CA VAL A 117 29.85 -7.83 -1.88
C VAL A 117 30.41 -7.08 -0.67
N LYS A 118 31.55 -6.40 -0.83
CA LYS A 118 32.18 -5.68 0.28
C LYS A 118 31.36 -4.48 0.77
N ASP A 119 30.81 -3.73 -0.18
CA ASP A 119 30.07 -2.50 0.10
C ASP A 119 29.12 -2.18 -1.06
N LEU A 120 27.82 -2.11 -0.79
CA LEU A 120 26.82 -1.75 -1.80
C LEU A 120 26.85 -0.25 -2.14
N THR A 121 27.40 0.61 -1.28
CA THR A 121 27.48 2.06 -1.55
C THR A 121 28.47 2.42 -2.66
N GLN A 122 29.30 1.47 -3.09
CA GLN A 122 30.22 1.65 -4.21
C GLN A 122 29.57 1.40 -5.56
N LEU A 123 28.41 0.72 -5.62
CA LEU A 123 27.72 0.42 -6.87
C LEU A 123 27.51 1.63 -7.77
N PRO A 124 27.16 2.83 -7.28
CA PRO A 124 26.97 3.99 -8.16
C PRO A 124 28.27 4.47 -8.82
N LYS A 125 29.43 4.19 -8.23
CA LYS A 125 30.74 4.74 -8.63
C LYS A 125 31.60 3.73 -9.38
N ASP A 126 31.48 2.45 -9.05
CA ASP A 126 32.34 1.40 -9.57
C ASP A 126 31.65 0.63 -10.72
N GLY A 127 32.02 0.98 -11.96
CA GLY A 127 31.52 0.31 -13.16
C GLY A 127 31.94 -1.15 -13.29
N LEU A 128 33.13 -1.51 -12.80
CA LEU A 128 33.65 -2.87 -12.86
C LEU A 128 32.93 -3.77 -11.86
N GLN A 129 32.68 -3.28 -10.65
CA GLN A 129 31.87 -3.98 -9.66
C GLN A 129 30.45 -4.21 -10.17
N ARG A 130 29.83 -3.19 -10.80
CA ARG A 130 28.51 -3.36 -11.44
C ARG A 130 28.53 -4.44 -12.52
N GLN A 131 29.52 -4.40 -13.43
CA GLN A 131 29.68 -5.41 -14.48
C GLN A 131 29.79 -6.82 -13.90
N THR A 132 30.61 -6.99 -12.86
CA THR A 132 30.84 -8.28 -12.20
C THR A 132 29.57 -8.82 -11.56
N ILE A 133 28.81 -7.96 -10.87
CA ILE A 133 27.53 -8.35 -10.26
C ILE A 133 26.52 -8.73 -11.33
N ARG A 134 26.42 -7.95 -12.41
CA ARG A 134 25.54 -8.25 -13.54
C ARG A 134 25.81 -9.63 -14.12
N GLN A 135 27.07 -9.95 -14.41
CA GLN A 135 27.46 -11.26 -14.94
C GLN A 135 27.04 -12.40 -14.00
N ARG A 136 27.30 -12.26 -12.70
CA ARG A 136 26.88 -13.27 -11.71
C ARG A 136 25.35 -13.40 -11.60
N LEU A 137 24.62 -12.31 -11.70
CA LEU A 137 23.15 -12.34 -11.73
C LEU A 137 22.63 -13.11 -12.97
N GLN A 138 23.26 -12.91 -14.13
CA GLN A 138 22.95 -13.65 -15.36
C GLN A 138 23.33 -15.13 -15.25
N GLU A 139 24.51 -15.45 -14.70
CA GLU A 139 24.96 -16.83 -14.44
C GLU A 139 23.99 -17.60 -13.53
N HIS A 140 23.47 -16.94 -12.50
CA HIS A 140 22.46 -17.50 -11.60
C HIS A 140 21.03 -17.43 -12.15
N ARG A 141 20.84 -16.93 -13.37
CA ARG A 141 19.55 -16.75 -14.04
C ARG A 141 18.54 -16.12 -13.09
N VAL A 142 18.87 -14.96 -12.51
CA VAL A 142 18.07 -14.36 -11.45
C VAL A 142 16.62 -14.08 -11.88
N ARG A 143 15.66 -14.60 -11.12
CA ARG A 143 14.23 -14.26 -11.18
C ARG A 143 13.84 -13.37 -10.01
N PHE A 144 14.19 -13.79 -8.80
CA PHE A 144 13.93 -13.03 -7.58
C PHE A 144 15.22 -12.42 -7.08
N LEU A 145 15.26 -11.10 -6.91
CA LEU A 145 16.41 -10.38 -6.36
C LEU A 145 16.08 -9.82 -4.98
N ALA A 146 16.52 -10.51 -3.93
CA ALA A 146 16.41 -10.05 -2.57
C ALA A 146 17.63 -9.20 -2.20
N ILE A 147 17.43 -7.90 -2.02
CA ILE A 147 18.49 -6.95 -1.69
C ILE A 147 18.54 -6.84 -0.17
N ALA A 148 19.62 -7.29 0.46
CA ALA A 148 19.81 -7.23 1.90
C ALA A 148 20.99 -6.28 2.24
N PRO A 149 20.78 -4.95 2.21
CA PRO A 149 21.85 -4.01 2.48
C PRO A 149 22.01 -3.79 3.99
N ARG A 150 23.23 -3.46 4.41
CA ARG A 150 23.43 -2.82 5.72
C ARG A 150 22.61 -1.53 5.79
N LEU A 151 22.20 -1.14 7.00
CA LEU A 151 21.41 0.08 7.18
C LEU A 151 22.08 1.34 6.60
N LYS A 152 23.41 1.45 6.69
CA LYS A 152 24.19 2.55 6.09
C LYS A 152 24.25 2.52 4.56
N SER A 153 24.01 1.35 3.97
CA SER A 153 24.06 1.11 2.53
C SER A 153 22.71 1.26 1.85
N PHE A 154 21.62 1.19 2.62
CA PHE A 154 20.28 1.54 2.18
C PHE A 154 20.18 3.05 1.94
N ARG A 155 20.48 3.47 0.70
CA ARG A 155 20.49 4.86 0.25
C ARG A 155 19.89 4.97 -1.14
N GLU A 156 19.47 6.18 -1.52
CA GLU A 156 18.79 6.40 -2.78
C GLU A 156 19.63 5.99 -3.99
N ASN A 157 20.91 6.38 -4.05
CA ASN A 157 21.72 6.11 -5.22
C ASN A 157 22.18 4.65 -5.28
N THR A 158 22.36 3.99 -4.12
CA THR A 158 22.55 2.54 -4.07
C THR A 158 21.36 1.81 -4.70
N LEU A 159 20.13 2.18 -4.34
CA LEU A 159 18.92 1.56 -4.89
C LEU A 159 18.81 1.80 -6.40
N LEU A 160 19.08 3.02 -6.86
CA LEU A 160 19.07 3.35 -8.28
C LEU A 160 20.14 2.59 -9.07
N ALA A 161 21.32 2.36 -8.49
CA ALA A 161 22.36 1.54 -9.11
C ALA A 161 21.96 0.05 -9.17
N ILE A 162 21.10 -0.43 -8.28
CA ILE A 162 20.55 -1.79 -8.36
C ILE A 162 19.47 -1.87 -9.46
N TRP A 163 18.62 -0.85 -9.61
CA TRP A 163 17.70 -0.77 -10.75
C TRP A 163 18.45 -0.75 -12.08
N GLU A 164 19.58 -0.05 -12.13
CA GLU A 164 20.45 -0.01 -13.30
C GLU A 164 21.00 -1.41 -13.66
N LEU A 165 21.43 -2.17 -12.64
CA LEU A 165 21.83 -3.57 -12.84
C LEU A 165 20.67 -4.44 -13.36
N ALA A 166 19.50 -4.30 -12.74
CA ALA A 166 18.32 -5.09 -13.08
C ALA A 166 17.74 -4.77 -14.47
N SER A 167 17.89 -3.53 -14.96
CA SER A 167 17.46 -3.12 -16.31
C SER A 167 18.48 -3.39 -17.42
N THR A 168 19.57 -4.10 -17.10
CA THR A 168 20.65 -4.39 -18.06
C THR A 168 21.02 -5.87 -18.07
N LEU A 169 20.14 -6.73 -17.53
CA LEU A 169 20.31 -8.18 -17.54
C LEU A 169 19.98 -8.78 -18.91
N ASP A 170 19.12 -8.13 -19.68
CA ASP A 170 18.79 -8.43 -21.07
C ASP A 170 18.76 -7.13 -21.92
N ASP A 171 18.24 -7.22 -23.14
CA ASP A 171 18.13 -6.09 -24.06
C ASP A 171 16.88 -5.22 -23.80
N ASP A 172 15.95 -5.66 -22.95
CA ASP A 172 14.77 -4.89 -22.56
C ASP A 172 15.18 -3.82 -21.52
N PRO A 173 14.91 -2.51 -21.74
CA PRO A 173 15.25 -1.47 -20.77
C PRO A 173 14.40 -1.49 -19.47
N GLN A 174 13.48 -2.45 -19.32
CA GLN A 174 12.70 -2.68 -18.11
C GLN A 174 13.45 -3.56 -17.09
N LEU A 175 12.98 -3.61 -15.84
CA LEU A 175 13.59 -4.47 -14.83
C LEU A 175 13.28 -5.94 -15.13
N ASP A 176 14.30 -6.74 -15.43
CA ASP A 176 14.21 -8.17 -15.73
C ASP A 176 14.35 -9.06 -14.47
N VAL A 177 13.86 -8.57 -13.33
CA VAL A 177 13.78 -9.32 -12.05
C VAL A 177 12.56 -8.93 -11.26
N PHE A 178 12.19 -9.76 -10.29
CA PHE A 178 11.25 -9.47 -9.22
C PHE A 178 12.00 -9.06 -7.95
N PRO A 179 12.10 -7.75 -7.63
CA PRO A 179 12.96 -7.27 -6.56
C PRO A 179 12.25 -7.14 -5.21
N GLY A 180 13.02 -7.19 -4.13
CA GLY A 180 12.54 -6.93 -2.77
C GLY A 180 13.70 -6.53 -1.86
N VAL A 181 13.42 -5.80 -0.78
CA VAL A 181 14.46 -5.29 0.13
C VAL A 181 14.31 -5.92 1.51
N LEU A 182 15.34 -6.58 2.00
CA LEU A 182 15.40 -7.13 3.36
C LEU A 182 16.18 -6.15 4.24
N LEU A 183 15.49 -5.42 5.11
CA LEU A 183 16.08 -4.38 5.94
C LEU A 183 15.38 -4.30 7.29
N ALA A 184 16.14 -4.23 8.37
CA ALA A 184 15.66 -3.98 9.73
C ALA A 184 16.69 -3.13 10.49
N SER A 185 16.34 -2.58 11.66
CA SER A 185 17.27 -1.69 12.40
C SER A 185 18.47 -2.40 13.01
N GLY A 186 18.37 -3.71 13.23
CA GLY A 186 19.41 -4.53 13.85
C GLY A 186 19.25 -6.03 13.57
N ALA A 187 20.19 -6.82 14.07
CA ALA A 187 20.27 -8.26 13.76
C ALA A 187 19.06 -9.06 14.25
N LYS A 188 18.55 -8.78 15.46
CA LYS A 188 17.38 -9.48 16.01
C LYS A 188 16.10 -9.26 15.18
N PRO A 189 15.66 -8.01 14.92
CA PRO A 189 14.48 -7.80 14.07
C PRO A 189 14.72 -8.24 12.62
N PHE A 190 15.97 -8.21 12.13
CA PHE A 190 16.32 -8.74 10.81
C PHE A 190 16.13 -10.26 10.74
N ALA A 191 16.66 -11.02 11.69
CA ALA A 191 16.44 -12.46 11.77
C ALA A 191 14.94 -12.78 11.84
N ALA A 192 14.21 -12.07 12.70
CA ALA A 192 12.75 -12.21 12.79
C ALA A 192 12.03 -11.89 11.47
N LEU A 193 12.54 -10.97 10.63
CA LEU A 193 11.99 -10.66 9.31
C LEU A 193 12.16 -11.84 8.36
N ILE A 194 13.32 -12.48 8.40
CA ILE A 194 13.57 -13.66 7.60
C ILE A 194 12.65 -14.80 8.01
N GLU A 195 12.57 -15.10 9.31
CA GLU A 195 11.72 -16.18 9.83
C GLU A 195 10.27 -16.03 9.39
N ARG A 196 9.66 -14.87 9.68
CA ARG A 196 8.26 -14.62 9.32
C ARG A 196 8.02 -14.56 7.81
N SER A 197 9.06 -14.36 7.00
CA SER A 197 8.95 -14.42 5.52
C SER A 197 8.95 -15.86 5.03
N ILE A 198 9.74 -16.74 5.64
CA ILE A 198 9.78 -18.18 5.35
C ILE A 198 8.47 -18.84 5.78
N GLU A 199 7.99 -18.49 6.97
CA GLU A 199 6.79 -19.08 7.58
C GLU A 199 5.47 -18.45 7.09
N TYR A 200 5.55 -17.42 6.24
CA TYR A 200 4.36 -16.70 5.80
C TYR A 200 3.39 -17.59 5.04
N GLN A 201 2.13 -17.58 5.45
CA GLN A 201 1.04 -18.25 4.76
C GLN A 201 0.15 -17.21 4.06
N SER A 202 0.03 -17.36 2.74
CA SER A 202 -0.85 -16.54 1.91
C SER A 202 -2.31 -16.72 2.32
N ARG A 203 -3.06 -15.63 2.29
CA ARG A 203 -4.50 -15.60 2.59
C ARG A 203 -5.30 -15.37 1.31
N THR A 204 -6.52 -15.86 1.23
CA THR A 204 -7.44 -15.39 0.18
C THR A 204 -7.86 -13.94 0.47
N PRO A 205 -8.28 -13.16 -0.54
CA PRO A 205 -8.78 -11.80 -0.31
C PRO A 205 -9.90 -11.70 0.74
N GLY A 206 -10.76 -12.73 0.85
CA GLY A 206 -11.85 -12.81 1.84
C GLY A 206 -11.40 -13.03 3.28
N GLU A 207 -10.19 -13.57 3.49
CA GLU A 207 -9.61 -13.80 4.83
C GLU A 207 -8.79 -12.61 5.33
N LEU A 208 -8.59 -11.60 4.48
CA LEU A 208 -7.91 -10.38 4.89
C LEU A 208 -8.76 -9.58 5.86
N ARG A 209 -8.07 -8.88 6.75
CA ARG A 209 -8.66 -7.88 7.66
C ARG A 209 -8.03 -6.53 7.31
N PRO A 210 -8.51 -5.86 6.25
CA PRO A 210 -7.97 -4.58 5.81
C PRO A 210 -8.38 -3.48 6.77
N LEU A 211 -7.48 -2.54 7.03
CA LEU A 211 -7.79 -1.29 7.72
C LEU A 211 -7.17 -0.13 6.93
N ALA A 212 -8.00 0.86 6.60
CA ALA A 212 -7.56 2.06 5.91
C ALA A 212 -7.23 3.16 6.93
N LEU A 213 -6.02 3.73 6.83
CA LEU A 213 -5.63 4.90 7.60
C LEU A 213 -5.50 6.09 6.65
N SER A 214 -6.22 7.17 6.93
CA SER A 214 -6.24 8.36 6.08
C SER A 214 -5.91 9.62 6.87
N GLN A 215 -5.29 10.60 6.22
CA GLN A 215 -5.01 11.89 6.83
C GLN A 215 -5.83 13.02 6.17
N VAL A 216 -6.45 13.84 7.00
CA VAL A 216 -7.10 15.11 6.62
C VAL A 216 -6.31 16.26 7.24
N ARG A 217 -5.41 16.86 6.45
CA ARG A 217 -4.53 17.95 6.94
C ARG A 217 -5.27 19.27 7.11
N THR A 218 -6.11 19.61 6.14
CA THR A 218 -6.90 20.85 6.09
C THR A 218 -8.34 20.52 5.67
N ALA A 219 -9.28 21.44 5.90
CA ALA A 219 -10.69 21.26 5.53
C ALA A 219 -10.91 20.97 4.03
N ALA A 220 -10.03 21.47 3.16
CA ALA A 220 -10.10 21.26 1.71
C ALA A 220 -9.42 19.95 1.25
N GLU A 221 -8.65 19.26 2.10
CA GLU A 221 -7.86 18.08 1.72
C GLU A 221 -8.56 16.77 2.03
N LEU A 222 -9.68 16.52 1.35
CA LEU A 222 -10.53 15.33 1.56
C LEU A 222 -10.12 14.10 0.73
N ARG A 223 -9.07 14.21 -0.08
CA ARG A 223 -8.65 13.16 -1.04
C ARG A 223 -8.29 11.85 -0.35
N SER A 224 -7.52 11.89 0.75
CA SER A 224 -7.15 10.68 1.50
C SER A 224 -8.38 9.95 2.04
N LEU A 225 -9.38 10.73 2.46
CA LEU A 225 -10.62 10.24 3.02
C LEU A 225 -11.50 9.59 1.93
N GLN A 226 -11.55 10.21 0.75
CA GLN A 226 -12.15 9.61 -0.45
C GLN A 226 -11.50 8.25 -0.76
N LYS A 227 -10.16 8.14 -0.74
CA LYS A 227 -9.47 6.86 -1.03
C LYS A 227 -9.76 5.77 -0.01
N ALA A 228 -9.90 6.11 1.27
CA ALA A 228 -10.33 5.14 2.29
C ALA A 228 -11.73 4.59 1.99
N ALA A 229 -12.66 5.44 1.54
CA ALA A 229 -13.99 5.00 1.14
C ALA A 229 -13.99 4.17 -0.16
N VAL A 230 -13.14 4.50 -1.13
CA VAL A 230 -12.92 3.66 -2.34
C VAL A 230 -12.46 2.26 -1.95
N LEU A 231 -11.53 2.14 -0.99
CA LEU A 231 -11.07 0.84 -0.49
C LEU A 231 -12.18 0.06 0.21
N ARG A 232 -13.05 0.73 0.95
CA ARG A 232 -14.22 0.10 1.57
C ARG A 232 -15.12 -0.54 0.51
N LYS A 233 -15.41 0.17 -0.61
CA LYS A 233 -16.15 -0.39 -1.75
C LYS A 233 -15.40 -1.56 -2.40
N TRP A 234 -14.09 -1.44 -2.56
CA TRP A 234 -13.26 -2.48 -3.17
C TRP A 234 -13.30 -3.80 -2.40
N PHE A 235 -13.08 -3.78 -1.09
CA PHE A 235 -13.08 -4.99 -0.27
C PHE A 235 -14.48 -5.56 -0.01
N ALA A 236 -15.54 -4.74 -0.13
CA ALA A 236 -16.92 -5.22 -0.05
C ALA A 236 -17.24 -6.28 -1.13
N ARG A 237 -16.50 -6.33 -2.23
CA ARG A 237 -16.61 -7.37 -3.27
C ARG A 237 -16.37 -8.79 -2.74
N TRP A 238 -15.59 -8.93 -1.66
CA TRP A 238 -15.35 -10.19 -0.97
C TRP A 238 -16.11 -10.28 0.36
N ASN A 239 -17.10 -9.43 0.59
CA ASN A 239 -17.82 -9.28 1.86
C ASN A 239 -16.88 -8.98 3.06
N VAL A 240 -15.78 -8.26 2.81
CA VAL A 240 -14.79 -7.91 3.83
C VAL A 240 -15.00 -6.48 4.29
N ALA A 241 -15.30 -6.31 5.58
CA ALA A 241 -15.38 -4.99 6.19
C ALA A 241 -13.99 -4.32 6.20
N THR A 242 -13.95 -3.02 5.86
CA THR A 242 -12.73 -2.21 5.92
C THR A 242 -12.92 -1.07 6.93
N PRO A 243 -12.52 -1.25 8.19
CA PRO A 243 -12.48 -0.17 9.17
C PRO A 243 -11.60 1.00 8.71
N ILE A 244 -11.98 2.21 9.10
CA ILE A 244 -11.27 3.44 8.69
C ILE A 244 -10.86 4.24 9.92
N VAL A 245 -9.57 4.56 10.00
CA VAL A 245 -9.06 5.57 10.93
C VAL A 245 -8.72 6.83 10.13
N ALA A 246 -9.40 7.92 10.41
CA ALA A 246 -9.16 9.21 9.77
C ALA A 246 -8.49 10.17 10.75
N VAL A 247 -7.27 10.59 10.45
CA VAL A 247 -6.44 11.47 11.29
C VAL A 247 -6.57 12.91 10.83
N TYR A 248 -7.18 13.74 11.66
CA TYR A 248 -7.46 15.15 11.42
C TYR A 248 -6.37 16.04 12.02
N GLY A 249 -5.71 16.84 11.17
CA GLY A 249 -4.70 17.81 11.58
C GLY A 249 -5.31 19.06 12.23
N LYS A 250 -4.51 19.88 12.91
CA LYS A 250 -4.99 21.12 13.58
C LYS A 250 -5.74 22.09 12.65
N ARG A 251 -5.39 22.13 11.36
CA ARG A 251 -6.01 23.01 10.35
C ARG A 251 -7.22 22.41 9.63
N SER A 252 -7.76 21.30 10.13
CA SER A 252 -8.91 20.60 9.55
C SER A 252 -10.24 20.90 10.26
N ALA A 253 -10.31 22.01 11.01
CA ALA A 253 -11.59 22.46 11.57
C ALA A 253 -12.62 22.65 10.45
N GLY A 254 -13.83 22.12 10.64
CA GLY A 254 -14.90 22.15 9.62
C GLY A 254 -14.67 21.23 8.41
N ALA A 255 -13.66 20.35 8.43
CA ALA A 255 -13.50 19.34 7.40
C ALA A 255 -14.67 18.33 7.43
N ALA A 256 -15.02 17.79 6.26
CA ALA A 256 -15.98 16.69 6.19
C ALA A 256 -15.46 15.43 6.91
N GLU A 257 -16.38 14.67 7.48
CA GLU A 257 -16.12 13.40 8.15
C GLU A 257 -16.78 12.23 7.43
N LEU A 258 -16.13 11.06 7.47
CA LEU A 258 -16.82 9.83 7.10
C LEU A 258 -17.69 9.39 8.28
N THR A 259 -18.86 8.87 7.96
CA THR A 259 -19.82 8.31 8.91
C THR A 259 -20.03 6.83 8.63
N GLY A 260 -20.41 6.09 9.67
CA GLY A 260 -20.69 4.66 9.61
C GLY A 260 -20.00 3.86 10.70
N GLN A 261 -20.29 2.56 10.74
CA GLN A 261 -19.67 1.66 11.71
C GLN A 261 -18.17 1.49 11.43
N GLN A 262 -17.39 1.33 12.50
CA GLN A 262 -15.94 1.10 12.45
C GLN A 262 -15.17 2.22 11.71
N ILE A 263 -15.65 3.45 11.84
CA ILE A 263 -14.98 4.66 11.40
C ILE A 263 -14.62 5.49 12.64
N TRP A 264 -13.36 5.87 12.74
CA TRP A 264 -12.86 6.69 13.84
C TRP A 264 -12.17 7.94 13.30
N ASN A 265 -12.79 9.10 13.51
CA ASN A 265 -12.23 10.41 13.22
C ASN A 265 -11.44 10.87 14.46
N ILE A 266 -10.11 10.88 14.37
CA ILE A 266 -9.22 11.14 15.50
C ILE A 266 -8.32 12.34 15.25
N ARG A 267 -7.87 12.96 16.35
CA ARG A 267 -6.90 14.06 16.34
C ARG A 267 -5.74 13.70 17.26
N ALA A 268 -4.58 14.31 17.03
CA ALA A 268 -3.49 14.23 17.99
C ALA A 268 -3.92 14.87 19.31
N SER A 269 -3.51 14.27 20.44
CA SER A 269 -3.76 14.84 21.77
C SER A 269 -3.09 16.20 21.92
N GLU A 270 -3.52 16.97 22.92
CA GLU A 270 -2.89 18.25 23.25
C GLU A 270 -1.38 18.08 23.48
N GLY A 271 -0.58 19.05 23.02
CA GLY A 271 0.89 18.99 23.06
C GLY A 271 1.53 18.06 22.00
N GLN A 272 0.80 17.11 21.40
CA GLN A 272 1.34 16.23 20.37
C GLN A 272 1.25 16.85 18.97
N ARG A 273 2.29 16.61 18.15
CA ARG A 273 2.31 17.03 16.74
C ARG A 273 1.54 16.06 15.83
N PHE A 274 1.57 14.78 16.18
CA PHE A 274 1.00 13.65 15.42
C PHE A 274 0.37 12.65 16.39
N VAL A 275 -0.52 11.78 15.88
CA VAL A 275 -1.20 10.77 16.71
C VAL A 275 -0.19 9.74 17.20
N GLN A 276 -0.13 9.55 18.52
CA GLN A 276 0.65 8.50 19.18
C GLN A 276 -0.22 7.46 19.89
N THR A 277 -1.49 7.77 20.15
CA THR A 277 -2.43 6.86 20.83
C THR A 277 -3.73 6.80 20.05
N PHE A 278 -4.36 5.63 20.04
CA PHE A 278 -5.63 5.39 19.38
C PHE A 278 -6.70 5.06 20.42
N PRO A 279 -7.95 5.54 20.23
CA PRO A 279 -9.08 5.08 21.04
C PRO A 279 -9.15 3.55 21.05
N GLU A 280 -9.59 2.99 22.17
CA GLU A 280 -9.54 1.55 22.42
C GLU A 280 -10.22 0.68 21.32
N PRO A 281 -11.38 1.07 20.74
CA PRO A 281 -11.94 0.37 19.58
C PRO A 281 -11.05 0.40 18.32
N ALA A 282 -10.41 1.54 18.02
CA ALA A 282 -9.51 1.69 16.88
C ALA A 282 -8.20 0.90 17.11
N SER A 283 -7.68 0.92 18.33
CA SER A 283 -6.53 0.11 18.75
C SER A 283 -6.78 -1.38 18.54
N ARG A 284 -7.97 -1.89 18.91
CA ARG A 284 -8.36 -3.28 18.63
C ARG A 284 -8.42 -3.59 17.14
N ALA A 285 -8.99 -2.70 16.34
CA ALA A 285 -9.08 -2.89 14.89
C ALA A 285 -7.68 -2.96 14.25
N LEU A 286 -6.78 -2.05 14.64
CA LEU A 286 -5.37 -2.06 14.23
C LEU A 286 -4.65 -3.36 14.63
N ALA A 287 -4.86 -3.83 15.87
CA ALA A 287 -4.27 -5.08 16.36
C ALA A 287 -4.77 -6.29 15.56
N ARG A 288 -6.05 -6.33 15.17
CA ARG A 288 -6.63 -7.45 14.40
C ARG A 288 -6.36 -7.40 12.90
N ALA A 289 -6.03 -6.23 12.35
CA ALA A 289 -5.81 -6.06 10.92
C ALA A 289 -4.66 -6.95 10.42
N SER A 290 -4.83 -7.59 9.26
CA SER A 290 -3.73 -8.27 8.56
C SER A 290 -3.10 -7.39 7.47
N LEU A 291 -3.84 -6.36 7.04
CA LEU A 291 -3.46 -5.44 5.99
C LEU A 291 -3.74 -4.00 6.41
N LEU A 292 -2.72 -3.15 6.46
CA LEU A 292 -2.83 -1.72 6.71
C LEU A 292 -2.57 -0.94 5.43
N ILE A 293 -3.50 -0.05 5.07
CA ILE A 293 -3.41 0.75 3.85
C ILE A 293 -3.47 2.23 4.20
N MET A 294 -2.34 2.92 4.09
CA MET A 294 -2.14 4.27 4.64
C MET A 294 -2.04 5.34 3.55
N HIS A 295 -2.78 6.45 3.70
CA HIS A 295 -2.95 7.48 2.69
C HIS A 295 -2.89 8.87 3.32
N GLY A 296 -1.96 9.70 2.85
CA GLY A 296 -1.79 11.04 3.40
C GLY A 296 -0.39 11.57 3.18
N HIS A 297 -0.05 12.61 3.92
CA HIS A 297 1.29 13.16 3.91
C HIS A 297 2.24 12.33 4.77
N GLY A 298 3.53 12.51 4.56
CA GLY A 298 4.55 11.85 5.36
C GLY A 298 5.85 12.64 5.37
N ILE A 299 6.59 12.45 6.45
CA ILE A 299 7.96 12.92 6.69
C ILE A 299 8.67 11.79 7.45
N PRO A 300 10.01 11.80 7.58
CA PRO A 300 10.66 10.85 8.49
C PRO A 300 10.02 10.90 9.88
N GLY A 301 9.77 9.73 10.48
CA GLY A 301 9.08 9.59 11.75
C GLY A 301 7.55 9.76 11.73
N MET A 302 6.91 10.00 10.59
CA MET A 302 5.45 10.14 10.50
C MET A 302 4.87 9.67 9.17
N SER A 303 3.83 8.84 9.22
CA SER A 303 3.03 8.47 8.05
C SER A 303 1.55 8.75 8.30
N CYS A 304 0.94 9.53 7.40
CA CYS A 304 -0.50 9.77 7.36
C CYS A 304 -1.06 10.34 8.68
N GLY A 305 -0.29 11.19 9.35
CA GLY A 305 -0.64 11.82 10.63
C GLY A 305 -0.37 10.98 11.87
N VAL A 306 0.12 9.74 11.70
CA VAL A 306 0.54 8.85 12.78
C VAL A 306 2.04 8.97 12.99
N ASP A 307 2.44 9.23 14.22
CA ASP A 307 3.84 9.24 14.61
C ASP A 307 4.42 7.81 14.60
N VAL A 308 5.71 7.66 14.33
CA VAL A 308 6.42 6.39 14.41
C VAL A 308 6.27 5.72 15.79
N ASP A 309 6.14 6.50 16.86
CA ASP A 309 5.91 5.98 18.20
C ASP A 309 4.46 5.57 18.46
N GLY A 310 3.53 5.99 17.60
CA GLY A 310 2.14 5.55 17.60
C GLY A 310 1.90 4.19 16.93
N LEU A 311 2.90 3.64 16.23
CA LEU A 311 2.77 2.29 15.68
C LEU A 311 2.55 1.26 16.80
N PRO A 312 1.60 0.32 16.63
CA PRO A 312 1.47 -0.82 17.52
C PRO A 312 2.83 -1.51 17.72
N LYS A 313 3.13 -1.90 18.96
CA LYS A 313 4.39 -2.59 19.28
C LYS A 313 4.44 -4.01 18.74
N ASN A 314 3.29 -4.60 18.47
CA ASN A 314 3.14 -5.87 17.78
C ASN A 314 2.40 -5.62 16.45
N LEU A 315 3.12 -5.85 15.36
CA LEU A 315 2.65 -5.82 13.97
C LEU A 315 2.84 -7.18 13.29
N ASP A 316 2.91 -8.26 14.07
CA ASP A 316 3.25 -9.60 13.60
C ASP A 316 2.41 -10.02 12.39
N GLY A 317 3.08 -10.40 11.32
CA GLY A 317 2.44 -10.92 10.11
C GLY A 317 1.72 -9.88 9.26
N LYS A 318 1.73 -8.59 9.65
CA LYS A 318 0.99 -7.54 8.93
C LYS A 318 1.67 -7.15 7.64
N LEU A 319 0.83 -6.90 6.64
CA LEU A 319 1.18 -6.29 5.38
C LEU A 319 0.85 -4.80 5.45
N ILE A 320 1.79 -3.92 5.09
CA ILE A 320 1.59 -2.48 5.18
C ILE A 320 1.90 -1.84 3.82
N LEU A 321 0.93 -1.07 3.32
CA LEU A 321 1.05 -0.25 2.12
C LEU A 321 0.94 1.21 2.53
N SER A 322 2.02 1.98 2.40
CA SER A 322 2.02 3.40 2.74
C SER A 322 2.20 4.29 1.51
N GLY A 323 1.17 5.09 1.22
CA GLY A 323 1.16 6.08 0.17
C GLY A 323 1.77 7.42 0.58
N SER A 324 2.45 7.51 1.72
CA SER A 324 3.01 8.78 2.20
C SER A 324 4.45 9.01 1.74
N CYS A 325 4.85 10.27 1.64
CA CYS A 325 6.26 10.62 1.42
C CYS A 325 7.12 10.16 2.61
N PHE A 326 8.38 9.82 2.36
CA PHE A 326 9.40 9.48 3.35
C PHE A 326 9.04 8.33 4.31
N ALA A 327 8.02 7.53 4.00
CA ALA A 327 7.62 6.41 4.84
C ALA A 327 8.77 5.41 5.03
N ALA A 328 9.63 5.27 4.02
CA ALA A 328 10.80 4.38 4.03
C ALA A 328 12.10 5.18 3.78
N SER A 329 12.23 6.37 4.35
CA SER A 329 13.42 7.21 4.20
C SER A 329 14.69 6.49 4.67
N PRO A 330 15.83 6.65 3.98
CA PRO A 330 17.08 6.11 4.47
C PRO A 330 17.57 6.89 5.71
N THR A 331 18.39 6.27 6.53
CA THR A 331 19.06 6.95 7.65
C THR A 331 20.13 7.94 7.17
N GLN A 332 20.66 7.71 5.97
CA GLN A 332 21.62 8.57 5.28
C GLN A 332 21.14 8.80 3.85
N SER A 333 20.96 10.07 3.48
CA SER A 333 20.49 10.47 2.16
C SER A 333 21.66 10.80 1.25
N ASP A 334 21.65 10.28 0.02
CA ASP A 334 22.60 10.70 -1.02
C ASP A 334 22.19 12.05 -1.65
N PHE A 335 20.95 12.49 -1.43
CA PHE A 335 20.38 13.69 -2.05
C PHE A 335 20.28 14.86 -1.08
N ALA A 336 20.28 16.08 -1.62
CA ALA A 336 20.11 17.29 -0.82
C ALA A 336 18.84 17.25 0.04
N ALA A 337 18.98 17.67 1.31
CA ALA A 337 17.88 17.68 2.26
C ALA A 337 16.73 18.57 1.77
N LEU A 338 15.51 18.03 1.80
CA LEU A 338 14.31 18.82 1.56
C LEU A 338 13.95 19.56 2.84
N LYS A 339 13.76 20.88 2.80
CA LYS A 339 13.33 21.66 3.99
C LYS A 339 11.87 21.35 4.37
N GLN A 340 11.03 21.14 3.37
CA GLN A 340 9.61 20.85 3.55
C GLN A 340 9.15 19.75 2.58
N ALA A 341 8.28 18.87 3.07
CA ALA A 341 7.55 17.91 2.27
C ALA A 341 6.21 18.51 1.77
N PRO A 342 5.56 17.89 0.77
CA PRO A 342 4.18 18.21 0.41
C PRO A 342 3.28 18.32 1.64
N GLY A 343 2.34 19.28 1.62
CA GLY A 343 1.54 19.62 2.80
C GLY A 343 2.24 20.59 3.78
N GLY A 344 3.45 21.06 3.47
CA GLY A 344 4.15 22.10 4.25
C GLY A 344 4.73 21.60 5.57
N TYR A 345 4.95 20.29 5.70
CA TYR A 345 5.60 19.71 6.87
C TYR A 345 7.11 19.92 6.79
N ARG A 346 7.71 20.48 7.85
CA ARG A 346 9.16 20.49 8.01
C ARG A 346 9.70 19.07 8.07
N VAL A 347 10.72 18.79 7.27
CA VAL A 347 11.42 17.50 7.25
C VAL A 347 12.57 17.60 8.25
N GLU A 348 12.59 16.65 9.18
CA GLU A 348 13.59 16.54 10.25
C GLU A 348 14.13 15.11 10.27
N PRO A 349 15.42 14.89 10.60
CA PRO A 349 15.94 13.53 10.76
C PRO A 349 15.21 12.81 11.90
N ARG A 350 14.53 11.72 11.55
CA ARG A 350 13.86 10.80 12.48
C ARG A 350 13.89 9.40 11.90
N ASP A 351 13.65 8.39 12.73
CA ASP A 351 13.52 7.00 12.29
C ASP A 351 12.52 6.86 11.15
N ALA A 352 12.84 6.04 10.16
CA ALA A 352 11.92 5.72 9.10
C ALA A 352 10.72 4.95 9.67
N PHE A 353 9.51 5.35 9.26
CA PHE A 353 8.27 4.71 9.71
C PHE A 353 8.25 3.21 9.33
N ALA A 354 8.74 2.88 8.13
CA ALA A 354 8.87 1.52 7.62
C ALA A 354 9.80 0.67 8.49
N LEU A 355 10.93 1.23 8.93
CA LEU A 355 11.92 0.49 9.73
C LEU A 355 11.33 0.09 11.08
N ARG A 356 10.66 1.03 11.77
CA ARG A 356 9.95 0.73 13.01
C ARG A 356 8.84 -0.29 12.80
N ALA A 357 8.10 -0.21 11.69
CA ALA A 357 7.04 -1.17 11.40
C ALA A 357 7.58 -2.60 11.22
N ILE A 358 8.69 -2.75 10.49
CA ILE A 358 9.39 -4.04 10.32
C ILE A 358 9.92 -4.55 11.66
N ASP A 359 10.54 -3.69 12.47
CA ASP A 359 11.08 -4.09 13.77
C ASP A 359 9.97 -4.54 14.74
N ASN A 360 8.79 -3.92 14.65
CA ASN A 360 7.61 -4.29 15.43
C ASN A 360 6.88 -5.54 14.89
N GLY A 361 7.35 -6.18 13.82
CA GLY A 361 6.83 -7.48 13.36
C GLY A 361 6.14 -7.50 11.99
N ALA A 362 6.04 -6.36 11.30
CA ALA A 362 5.45 -6.34 9.96
C ALA A 362 6.25 -7.23 8.99
N THR A 363 5.57 -8.08 8.23
CA THR A 363 6.22 -8.98 7.25
C THR A 363 6.59 -8.22 5.98
N VAL A 364 5.74 -7.28 5.57
CA VAL A 364 5.96 -6.48 4.36
C VAL A 364 5.62 -5.02 4.64
N PHE A 365 6.46 -4.12 4.15
CA PHE A 365 6.18 -2.70 4.08
C PHE A 365 6.47 -2.15 2.68
N PHE A 366 5.45 -1.68 1.99
CA PHE A 366 5.60 -0.91 0.76
C PHE A 366 5.53 0.59 1.07
N GLY A 367 6.50 1.35 0.55
CA GLY A 367 6.56 2.79 0.77
C GLY A 367 7.51 3.48 -0.19
N HIS A 368 7.93 4.69 0.18
CA HIS A 368 8.78 5.53 -0.64
C HIS A 368 9.86 6.21 0.21
N MET A 369 11.09 6.28 -0.31
CA MET A 369 12.23 6.88 0.41
C MET A 369 12.12 8.41 0.52
N ARG A 370 11.50 9.04 -0.49
CA ARG A 370 11.33 10.50 -0.61
C ARG A 370 9.90 10.92 -0.97
N LEU A 371 9.65 11.49 -2.15
CA LEU A 371 8.33 12.00 -2.54
C LEU A 371 7.46 10.94 -3.23
N SER A 372 6.39 10.51 -2.55
CA SER A 372 5.42 9.52 -3.05
C SER A 372 4.32 10.18 -3.89
N ALA A 373 3.81 9.44 -4.89
CA ALA A 373 2.60 9.81 -5.63
C ALA A 373 1.31 9.42 -4.90
N GLY A 374 1.42 8.59 -3.86
CA GLY A 374 0.30 8.14 -3.04
C GLY A 374 -0.53 7.03 -3.69
N PHE A 375 -1.84 7.11 -3.50
CA PHE A 375 -2.80 6.09 -3.97
C PHE A 375 -2.62 5.65 -5.44
N PRO A 376 -2.32 6.54 -6.41
CA PRO A 376 -2.14 6.12 -7.79
C PRO A 376 -1.04 5.09 -8.03
N HIS A 377 -0.02 5.04 -7.18
CA HIS A 377 1.06 4.04 -7.29
C HIS A 377 0.91 2.90 -6.27
N LEU A 378 0.27 3.18 -5.13
CA LEU A 378 0.00 2.18 -4.11
C LEU A 378 -1.07 1.17 -4.55
N PHE A 379 -2.19 1.66 -5.10
CA PHE A 379 -3.33 0.80 -5.42
C PHE A 379 -2.98 -0.31 -6.43
N PRO A 380 -2.23 -0.06 -7.52
CA PRO A 380 -1.82 -1.13 -8.43
C PRO A 380 -0.99 -2.24 -7.78
N VAL A 381 -0.21 -1.92 -6.74
CA VAL A 381 0.54 -2.92 -5.95
C VAL A 381 -0.42 -3.76 -5.10
N LEU A 382 -1.39 -3.11 -4.43
CA LEU A 382 -2.45 -3.79 -3.69
C LEU A 382 -3.26 -4.71 -4.61
N GLU A 383 -3.68 -4.20 -5.75
CA GLU A 383 -4.44 -4.94 -6.76
C GLU A 383 -3.68 -6.19 -7.22
N ALA A 384 -2.39 -6.07 -7.52
CA ALA A 384 -1.55 -7.20 -7.88
C ALA A 384 -1.41 -8.23 -6.74
N TRP A 385 -1.25 -7.79 -5.48
CA TRP A 385 -1.23 -8.70 -4.34
C TRP A 385 -2.52 -9.50 -4.21
N LEU A 386 -3.67 -8.86 -4.35
CA LEU A 386 -4.99 -9.51 -4.29
C LEU A 386 -5.24 -10.46 -5.47
N GLN A 387 -4.54 -10.26 -6.60
CA GLN A 387 -4.55 -11.16 -7.76
C GLN A 387 -3.58 -12.34 -7.62
N GLY A 388 -2.93 -12.50 -6.47
CA GLY A 388 -2.03 -13.62 -6.23
C GLY A 388 -0.58 -13.39 -6.63
N GLN A 389 -0.20 -12.17 -6.98
CA GLN A 389 1.18 -11.88 -7.37
C GLN A 389 2.10 -11.80 -6.16
N THR A 390 3.38 -12.12 -6.34
CA THR A 390 4.37 -11.95 -5.26
C THR A 390 4.66 -10.47 -4.99
N ILE A 391 5.34 -10.21 -3.87
CA ILE A 391 5.86 -8.88 -3.55
C ILE A 391 6.72 -8.34 -4.68
N GLY A 392 7.69 -9.13 -5.15
CA GLY A 392 8.63 -8.70 -6.17
C GLY A 392 7.99 -8.48 -7.53
N GLU A 393 7.06 -9.33 -7.95
CA GLU A 393 6.37 -9.15 -9.22
C GLU A 393 5.48 -7.91 -9.22
N SER A 394 4.68 -7.71 -8.16
CA SER A 394 3.84 -6.52 -8.02
C SER A 394 4.66 -5.23 -8.00
N TYR A 395 5.82 -5.29 -7.37
CA TYR A 395 6.73 -4.17 -7.27
C TYR A 395 7.44 -3.85 -8.60
N GLN A 396 7.94 -4.87 -9.31
CA GLN A 396 8.52 -4.74 -10.64
C GLN A 396 7.51 -4.10 -11.60
N ARG A 397 6.27 -4.61 -11.65
CA ARG A 397 5.23 -4.06 -12.54
C ARG A 397 4.99 -2.57 -12.32
N LEU A 398 5.04 -2.09 -11.06
CA LEU A 398 4.96 -0.66 -10.75
C LEU A 398 6.18 0.10 -11.29
N LEU A 399 7.40 -0.38 -11.01
CA LEU A 399 8.63 0.28 -11.46
C LEU A 399 8.70 0.34 -12.99
N ASN A 400 8.38 -0.74 -13.70
CA ASN A 400 8.37 -0.80 -15.16
C ASN A 400 7.32 0.14 -15.77
N ALA A 401 6.15 0.28 -15.13
CA ALA A 401 5.15 1.27 -15.53
C ALA A 401 5.69 2.70 -15.36
N ILE A 402 6.41 2.99 -14.27
CA ILE A 402 7.04 4.31 -14.05
C ILE A 402 8.16 4.56 -15.05
N ILE A 403 9.01 3.57 -15.32
CA ILE A 403 10.09 3.63 -16.32
C ILE A 403 9.52 4.01 -17.68
N THR A 404 8.51 3.26 -18.13
CA THR A 404 7.82 3.47 -19.41
C THR A 404 7.14 4.84 -19.46
N MET A 405 6.37 5.20 -18.43
CA MET A 405 5.64 6.47 -18.38
C MET A 405 6.58 7.69 -18.41
N ARG A 406 7.75 7.59 -17.77
CA ARG A 406 8.71 8.70 -17.67
C ARG A 406 9.77 8.68 -18.75
N GLY A 407 9.82 7.63 -19.57
CA GLY A 407 10.85 7.46 -20.59
C GLY A 407 12.25 7.34 -20.00
N PHE A 408 12.38 6.74 -18.81
CA PHE A 408 13.70 6.39 -18.28
C PHE A 408 14.36 5.36 -19.21
N ARG A 409 15.68 5.45 -19.35
CA ARG A 409 16.48 4.52 -20.15
C ARG A 409 17.47 3.83 -19.24
N ALA A 410 17.73 2.55 -19.52
CA ALA A 410 18.91 1.88 -18.99
C ALA A 410 20.16 2.75 -19.26
N GLY A 411 21.07 2.75 -18.31
CA GLY A 411 22.28 3.58 -18.22
C GLY A 411 22.08 4.93 -17.52
N ARG A 412 20.85 5.28 -17.10
CA ARG A 412 20.50 6.65 -16.63
C ARG A 412 19.69 6.70 -15.33
N PHE A 413 19.68 5.61 -14.57
CA PHE A 413 18.93 5.60 -13.31
C PHE A 413 19.72 6.22 -12.15
N MET A 414 21.05 6.14 -12.17
CA MET A 414 21.89 6.74 -11.13
C MET A 414 21.93 8.27 -11.24
N VAL A 415 22.09 8.93 -10.10
CA VAL A 415 22.14 10.39 -9.98
C VAL A 415 23.59 10.82 -9.77
N THR A 416 24.05 11.78 -10.57
CA THR A 416 25.39 12.36 -10.42
C THR A 416 25.47 13.29 -9.21
N ALA A 417 26.68 13.59 -8.73
CA ALA A 417 26.87 14.50 -7.59
C ALA A 417 26.24 15.89 -7.82
N GLU A 418 26.30 16.40 -9.06
CA GLU A 418 25.67 17.66 -9.45
C GLU A 418 24.14 17.58 -9.40
N GLN A 419 23.56 16.53 -10.00
CA GLN A 419 22.11 16.32 -9.99
C GLN A 419 21.56 16.12 -8.57
N ALA A 420 22.33 15.49 -7.68
CA ALA A 420 21.95 15.25 -6.30
C ALA A 420 21.75 16.54 -5.47
N GLN A 421 22.39 17.65 -5.90
CA GLN A 421 22.20 18.99 -5.32
C GLN A 421 20.98 19.73 -5.91
N GLY A 422 20.45 19.23 -7.01
CA GLY A 422 19.32 19.82 -7.71
C GLY A 422 18.01 19.75 -6.92
N ARG A 423 17.15 20.76 -7.12
CA ARG A 423 15.79 20.78 -6.55
C ARG A 423 14.86 19.72 -7.14
N ARG A 424 15.13 19.27 -8.37
CA ARG A 424 14.32 18.29 -9.10
C ARG A 424 15.20 17.12 -9.51
N ILE A 425 14.93 15.95 -8.94
CA ILE A 425 15.59 14.70 -9.28
C ILE A 425 14.53 13.78 -9.87
N PRO A 426 14.42 13.65 -11.20
CA PRO A 426 13.42 12.81 -11.85
C PRO A 426 13.39 11.38 -11.28
N GLN A 427 14.58 10.83 -11.00
CA GLN A 427 14.84 9.50 -10.44
C GLN A 427 14.16 9.27 -9.09
N ASN A 428 13.73 10.33 -8.38
CA ASN A 428 12.89 10.20 -7.19
C ASN A 428 11.70 9.26 -7.44
N ARG A 429 11.14 9.23 -8.66
CA ARG A 429 9.99 8.37 -9.00
C ARG A 429 10.29 6.87 -8.92
N LEU A 430 11.56 6.47 -8.94
CA LEU A 430 12.01 5.09 -8.85
C LEU A 430 12.42 4.70 -7.41
N LEU A 431 12.18 5.58 -6.43
CA LEU A 431 12.52 5.35 -5.01
C LEU A 431 11.34 4.83 -4.19
N TYR A 432 10.40 4.14 -4.83
CA TYR A 432 9.56 3.21 -4.11
C TYR A 432 10.42 2.09 -3.54
N VAL A 433 9.94 1.41 -2.51
CA VAL A 433 10.57 0.21 -1.96
C VAL A 433 9.49 -0.74 -1.45
N ALA A 434 9.70 -2.03 -1.67
CA ALA A 434 8.99 -3.09 -0.99
C ALA A 434 9.95 -3.77 -0.02
N LEU A 435 9.83 -3.45 1.27
CA LEU A 435 10.57 -4.13 2.32
C LEU A 435 9.90 -5.48 2.59
N GLY A 436 10.62 -6.58 2.39
CA GLY A 436 10.11 -7.94 2.47
C GLY A 436 10.77 -8.87 1.46
N ASP A 437 10.55 -10.18 1.62
CA ASP A 437 10.98 -11.20 0.67
C ASP A 437 10.25 -11.03 -0.68
N PRO A 438 10.96 -10.88 -1.81
CA PRO A 438 10.34 -10.72 -3.13
C PRO A 438 9.54 -11.93 -3.61
N ALA A 439 9.86 -13.14 -3.12
CA ALA A 439 9.14 -14.37 -3.46
C ALA A 439 7.90 -14.59 -2.58
N LEU A 440 7.73 -13.78 -1.52
CA LEU A 440 6.54 -13.88 -0.67
C LEU A 440 5.29 -13.52 -1.48
N GLN A 441 4.27 -14.36 -1.39
CA GLN A 441 2.96 -14.14 -1.99
C GLN A 441 1.98 -13.70 -0.90
N PRO A 442 1.52 -12.43 -0.89
CA PRO A 442 0.68 -11.93 0.19
C PRO A 442 -0.70 -12.59 0.21
N CYS A 443 -1.30 -12.73 -0.96
CA CYS A 443 -2.61 -13.35 -1.10
C CYS A 443 -2.57 -14.48 -2.12
N GLN A 444 -3.43 -15.47 -1.94
CA GLN A 444 -3.69 -16.46 -2.98
C GLN A 444 -4.53 -15.82 -4.08
N ALA A 445 -4.31 -16.23 -5.34
CA ALA A 445 -5.24 -15.85 -6.39
C ALA A 445 -6.63 -16.38 -6.01
N SER A 446 -7.67 -15.55 -6.14
CA SER A 446 -9.03 -16.05 -6.03
C SER A 446 -9.22 -17.08 -7.15
N GLY A 447 -9.55 -18.32 -6.82
CA GLY A 447 -9.90 -19.33 -7.83
C GLY A 447 -10.90 -18.72 -8.80
N SER A 448 -10.53 -18.65 -10.08
CA SER A 448 -11.36 -18.09 -11.13
C SER A 448 -12.47 -19.07 -11.48
N GLU A 449 -13.57 -19.04 -10.72
CA GLU A 449 -14.88 -19.51 -11.18
C GLU A 449 -15.94 -18.57 -10.59
N ASN A 450 -16.62 -17.85 -11.49
CA ASN A 450 -17.91 -17.17 -11.28
C ASN A 450 -18.02 -15.79 -10.60
N GLN A 451 -17.01 -14.91 -10.58
CA GLN A 451 -17.28 -13.48 -10.31
C GLN A 451 -16.41 -12.52 -11.13
N ARG A 452 -16.69 -12.45 -12.44
CA ARG A 452 -16.59 -11.17 -13.16
C ARG A 452 -18.03 -10.64 -13.29
N PRO A 453 -18.31 -9.37 -12.95
CA PRO A 453 -19.41 -8.68 -13.60
C PRO A 453 -19.11 -8.51 -15.10
#